data_AF-A0A965ZEL3-F1
#
_entry.id   AF-A0A965ZEL3-F1
#
_cell.length_a   1.000
_cell.length_b   1.000
_cell.length_c   1.000
_cell.angle_alpha   90.00
_cell.angle_beta   90.00
_cell.angle_gamma   90.00
#
_symmetry.space_group_name_H-M   'P 1'
#
loop_
_entity.id
_entity.type
_entity.pdbx_description
1 polymer ?
#
loop_
_entity_poly.entity_id
_entity_poly.type
_entity_poly.pdbx_seq_one_letter_code
_entity_poly.pdbx_strand_id
1 'polypeptide(L)'
;MNKIRASLHSKVHTWIDTVGFRLNRSDVNSKKNTTTKHYFFKTFNFIEELNNEAPEKAKFLCFDTYGEKMKVRSLLDLQCAFFENLSELK
;
A
#
# COMPACT_ATOMS: atom_id res chain seq x y z
N MET A 1 28.67 -8.98 3.41
CA MET A 1 27.34 -8.39 3.68
C MET A 1 26.64 -8.13 2.35
N ASN A 2 25.75 -9.03 1.93
CA ASN A 2 24.96 -8.81 0.72
C ASN A 2 24.04 -7.61 0.97
N LYS A 3 24.26 -6.51 0.25
CA LYS A 3 23.32 -5.38 0.18
C LYS A 3 22.09 -5.86 -0.59
N ILE A 4 21.27 -6.70 0.02
CA ILE A 4 19.95 -7.04 -0.49
C ILE A 4 19.17 -5.73 -0.43
N ARG A 5 19.09 -5.01 -1.56
CA ARG A 5 18.23 -3.83 -1.68
C ARG A 5 16.84 -4.29 -1.24
N ALA A 6 16.34 -3.76 -0.12
CA ALA A 6 15.01 -4.09 0.36
C ALA A 6 14.00 -3.89 -0.77
N SER A 7 13.14 -4.88 -1.00
CA SER A 7 12.10 -4.82 -2.04
C SER A 7 11.14 -3.68 -1.75
N LEU A 8 10.43 -3.20 -2.77
CA LEU A 8 9.40 -2.19 -2.58
C LEU A 8 8.37 -2.65 -1.54
N HIS A 9 7.97 -3.92 -1.61
CA HIS A 9 7.08 -4.55 -0.64
C HIS A 9 7.61 -4.42 0.79
N SER A 10 8.84 -4.85 1.08
CA SER A 10 9.40 -4.75 2.44
C SER A 10 9.47 -3.30 2.94
N LYS A 11 9.82 -2.36 2.06
CA LYS A 11 9.87 -0.92 2.40
C LYS A 11 8.50 -0.35 2.73
N VAL A 12 7.50 -0.68 1.92
CA VAL A 12 6.11 -0.27 2.12
C VAL A 12 5.58 -0.83 3.43
N HIS A 13 5.70 -2.15 3.66
CA HIS A 13 5.22 -2.79 4.89
C HIS A 13 5.89 -2.21 6.14
N THR A 14 7.22 -2.03 6.12
CA THR A 14 7.95 -1.39 7.24
C THR A 14 7.41 0.02 7.52
N TRP A 15 7.14 0.80 6.47
CA TRP A 15 6.68 2.18 6.62
C TRP A 15 5.23 2.25 7.11
N ILE A 16 4.30 1.49 6.53
CA ILE A 16 2.90 1.51 6.96
C ILE A 16 2.76 1.00 8.41
N ASP A 17 3.56 0.01 8.82
CA ASP A 17 3.62 -0.47 10.20
C ASP A 17 4.15 0.63 11.14
N THR A 18 5.20 1.34 10.73
CA THR A 18 5.77 2.46 11.49
C THR A 18 4.79 3.63 11.65
N VAL A 19 4.04 3.95 10.60
CA VAL A 19 3.00 5.00 10.64
C VAL A 19 1.78 4.56 11.46
N GLY A 20 1.55 3.25 11.57
CA GLY A 20 0.45 2.67 12.34
C GLY A 20 -0.80 2.38 11.52
N PHE A 21 -0.65 2.11 10.21
CA PHE A 21 -1.72 1.55 9.40
C PHE A 21 -2.19 0.21 9.98
N ARG A 22 -3.48 -0.06 9.84
CA ARG A 22 -4.06 -1.34 10.25
C ARG A 22 -4.71 -2.03 9.07
N LEU A 23 -4.55 -3.34 9.00
CA LEU A 23 -5.31 -4.16 8.06
C LEU A 23 -6.79 -4.11 8.48
N ASN A 24 -7.62 -3.51 7.64
CA ASN A 24 -9.05 -3.36 7.87
C ASN A 24 -9.85 -4.51 7.23
N ARG A 25 -9.46 -4.92 6.03
CA ARG A 25 -10.16 -5.97 5.27
C ARG A 25 -9.19 -6.74 4.38
N SER A 26 -9.46 -8.03 4.19
CA SER A 26 -8.75 -8.88 3.23
C SER A 26 -9.77 -9.64 2.40
N ASP A 27 -9.74 -9.44 1.09
CA ASP A 27 -10.65 -10.08 0.14
C ASP A 27 -9.87 -11.06 -0.73
N VAL A 28 -10.30 -12.32 -0.74
CA VAL A 28 -9.71 -13.36 -1.60
C VAL A 28 -10.62 -13.55 -2.81
N ASN A 29 -10.04 -13.39 -4.00
CA ASN A 29 -10.71 -13.68 -5.25
C ASN A 29 -10.18 -14.98 -5.84
N SER A 30 -10.85 -16.09 -5.53
CA SER A 30 -10.46 -17.43 -5.99
C SER A 30 -10.51 -17.59 -7.51
N LYS A 31 -11.35 -16.81 -8.23
CA LYS A 31 -11.43 -16.85 -9.70
C LYS A 31 -10.20 -16.25 -10.38
N LYS A 32 -9.58 -15.24 -9.75
CA LYS A 32 -8.41 -14.54 -10.28
C LYS A 32 -7.11 -14.92 -9.56
N ASN A 33 -7.20 -15.78 -8.55
CA ASN A 33 -6.11 -16.15 -7.66
C ASN A 33 -5.40 -14.93 -7.04
N THR A 34 -6.18 -13.89 -6.70
CA THR A 34 -5.66 -12.65 -6.12
C THR A 34 -6.20 -12.42 -4.73
N THR A 35 -5.35 -11.91 -3.84
CA THR A 35 -5.73 -11.45 -2.51
C THR A 35 -5.57 -9.94 -2.44
N THR A 36 -6.64 -9.23 -2.12
CA THR A 36 -6.62 -7.77 -1.95
C THR A 36 -6.70 -7.44 -0.47
N LYS A 37 -5.70 -6.74 0.05
CA LYS A 37 -5.67 -6.25 1.42
C LYS A 37 -5.92 -4.76 1.44
N HIS A 38 -6.78 -4.33 2.35
CA HIS A 38 -7.14 -2.95 2.59
C HIS A 38 -6.58 -2.52 3.93
N TYR A 39 -5.63 -1.61 3.90
CA TYR A 39 -5.01 -0.96 5.03
C TYR A 39 -5.59 0.43 5.23
N PHE A 40 -5.72 0.83 6.48
CA PHE A 40 -6.33 2.10 6.84
C PHE A 40 -5.55 2.83 7.93
N PHE A 41 -5.41 4.14 7.76
CA PHE A 41 -4.94 5.05 8.80
C PHE A 41 -5.82 6.31 8.80
N LYS A 42 -6.65 6.45 9.84
CA LYS A 42 -7.60 7.55 10.05
C LYS A 42 -8.62 7.77 8.94
N THR A 43 -8.21 8.32 7.80
CA THR A 43 -9.03 8.59 6.61
C THR A 43 -8.33 8.11 5.33
N PHE A 44 -7.03 7.79 5.42
CA PHE A 44 -6.22 7.37 4.29
C PHE A 44 -6.35 5.86 4.06
N ASN A 45 -6.73 5.50 2.83
CA ASN A 45 -6.86 4.12 2.40
C ASN A 45 -5.65 3.70 1.56
N PHE A 46 -5.10 2.54 1.90
CA PHE A 46 -4.00 1.91 1.19
C PHE A 46 -4.39 0.47 0.81
N ILE A 47 -4.14 0.08 -0.42
CA ILE A 47 -4.56 -1.21 -0.97
C ILE A 47 -3.33 -1.95 -1.49
N GLU A 48 -3.21 -3.21 -1.09
CA GLU A 48 -2.23 -4.15 -1.60
C GLU A 48 -2.96 -5.28 -2.35
N GLU A 49 -2.70 -5.41 -3.64
CA GLU A 49 -3.19 -6.52 -4.47
C GLU A 49 -2.05 -7.52 -4.68
N LEU A 50 -2.20 -8.72 -4.13
CA LEU A 50 -1.27 -9.83 -4.25
C LEU A 50 -1.80 -10.83 -5.28
N ASN A 51 -0.96 -11.28 -6.20
CA ASN A 51 -1.22 -12.49 -6.96
C ASN A 51 -0.61 -13.66 -6.17
N ASN A 52 -1.42 -14.66 -5.83
CA ASN A 52 -0.97 -15.77 -4.99
C ASN A 52 0.11 -16.64 -5.68
N GLU A 53 0.21 -16.61 -7.01
CA GLU A 53 1.27 -17.31 -7.78
C GLU A 53 2.59 -16.52 -7.83
N ALA A 54 2.50 -15.19 -7.68
CA ALA A 54 3.65 -14.29 -7.76
C ALA A 54 3.53 -13.17 -6.70
N PRO A 55 3.65 -13.49 -5.40
CA PRO A 55 3.49 -12.51 -4.32
C PRO A 55 4.51 -11.37 -4.40
N GLU A 56 5.67 -11.62 -5.00
CA GLU A 56 6.72 -10.62 -5.22
C GLU A 56 6.30 -9.51 -6.20
N LYS A 57 5.24 -9.73 -6.98
CA LYS A 57 4.64 -8.76 -7.92
C LYS A 57 3.44 -8.04 -7.33
N ALA A 58 3.36 -7.94 -6.00
CA ALA A 58 2.35 -7.18 -5.29
C ALA A 58 2.19 -5.77 -5.90
N LYS A 59 0.95 -5.38 -6.15
CA LYS A 59 0.61 -4.04 -6.62
C LYS A 59 0.10 -3.23 -5.46
N PHE A 60 0.68 -2.06 -5.29
CA PHE A 60 0.30 -1.12 -4.26
C PHE A 60 -0.48 0.03 -4.86
N LEU A 61 -1.56 0.40 -4.19
CA LEU A 61 -2.53 1.37 -4.64
C LEU A 61 -2.90 2.26 -3.45
N CYS A 62 -3.01 3.56 -3.69
CA CYS A 62 -3.53 4.50 -2.72
C CYS A 62 -4.49 5.46 -3.43
N PHE A 63 -5.01 6.43 -2.68
CA PHE A 63 -5.84 7.48 -3.22
C PHE A 63 -5.12 8.81 -3.01
N ASP A 64 -5.22 9.69 -4.00
CA ASP A 64 -4.79 11.08 -3.82
C ASP A 64 -5.80 11.87 -2.98
N THR A 65 -5.55 13.16 -2.79
CA THR A 65 -6.40 14.08 -2.03
C THR A 65 -7.80 14.24 -2.62
N TYR A 66 -7.98 13.94 -3.91
CA TYR A 66 -9.25 14.03 -4.62
C TYR A 66 -10.01 12.69 -4.63
N GLY A 67 -9.44 11.63 -4.04
CA GLY A 67 -10.03 10.29 -4.04
C GLY A 67 -9.77 9.49 -5.32
N GLU A 68 -8.87 9.95 -6.20
CA GLU A 68 -8.51 9.25 -7.41
C GLU A 68 -7.48 8.15 -7.11
N LYS A 69 -7.66 6.98 -7.76
CA LYS A 69 -6.82 5.80 -7.52
C LYS A 69 -5.43 5.97 -8.16
N MET A 70 -4.40 6.01 -7.33
CA MET A 70 -3.00 6.11 -7.70
C MET A 70 -2.28 4.75 -7.57
N LYS A 71 -1.41 4.43 -8.53
CA LYS A 71 -0.46 3.29 -8.40
C LYS A 71 0.80 3.74 -7.68
N VAL A 72 1.13 3.06 -6.59
CA VAL A 72 2.38 3.27 -5.84
C VAL A 72 3.50 2.48 -6.51
N ARG A 73 4.41 3.19 -7.17
CA ARG A 73 5.59 2.61 -7.85
C ARG A 73 6.85 2.72 -6.99
N SER A 74 6.84 3.64 -6.03
CA SER A 74 7.93 3.85 -5.07
C SER A 74 7.39 4.12 -3.66
N LEU A 75 8.22 3.96 -2.63
CA LEU A 75 7.83 4.37 -1.27
C LEU A 75 7.54 5.88 -1.19
N LEU A 76 8.24 6.68 -2.00
CA LEU A 76 8.04 8.13 -2.04
C LEU A 76 6.64 8.47 -2.53
N ASP A 77 6.11 7.75 -3.52
CA ASP A 77 4.74 7.99 -4.04
C ASP A 77 3.70 7.84 -2.92
N LEU A 78 3.84 6.79 -2.11
CA LEU A 78 2.96 6.53 -0.97
C LEU A 78 3.10 7.61 0.12
N GLN A 79 4.34 8.02 0.41
CA GLN A 79 4.62 9.04 1.41
C GLN A 79 4.04 10.40 0.99
N CYS A 80 4.27 10.82 -0.27
CA CYS A 80 3.71 12.06 -0.80
C CYS A 80 2.18 12.05 -0.73
N ALA A 81 1.54 11.02 -1.29
CA ALA A 81 0.08 10.90 -1.25
C ALA A 81 -0.47 10.95 0.18
N PHE A 82 0.19 10.29 1.14
CA PHE A 82 -0.20 10.32 2.55
C PHE A 82 -0.07 11.70 3.17
N PHE A 83 1.07 12.38 3.00
CA PHE A 83 1.30 13.69 3.61
C PHE A 83 0.44 14.78 2.97
N GLU A 84 0.19 14.71 1.66
CA GLU A 84 -0.74 15.60 0.95
C GLU A 84 -2.18 15.45 1.48
N ASN A 85 -2.63 14.21 1.70
CA ASN A 85 -3.93 13.94 2.32
C ASN A 85 -4.03 14.44 3.77
N LEU A 86 -2.93 14.40 4.53
CA LEU A 86 -2.90 14.95 5.89
C LEU A 86 -2.85 16.49 5.92
N SER A 87 -2.23 17.14 4.93
CA SER A 87 -2.18 18.61 4.88
C SER A 87 -3.54 19.24 4.57
N GLU A 88 -4.37 18.58 3.77
CA GLU A 88 -5.73 19.04 3.45
C GLU A 88 -6.73 18.87 4.61
N LEU A 89 -6.36 18.11 5.65
CA LEU A 89 -7.17 17.94 6.87
C LEU A 89 -6.93 19.05 7.92
N LYS A 90 -6.08 20.05 7.61
CA LYS A 90 -5.76 21.16 8.51
C LYS A 90 -6.63 22.39 8.30
#